data_AF-A0A4R1WND1-F1
#
_entry.id   AF-A0A4R1WND1-F1
#
_cell.length_a   1.000
_cell.length_b   1.000
_cell.length_c   1.000
_cell.angle_alpha   90.00
_cell.angle_beta   90.00
_cell.angle_gamma   90.00
#
_symmetry.space_group_name_H-M   'P 1'
#
loop_
_entity.id
_entity.type
_entity.pdbx_description
1 polymer ?
#
loop_
_entity_poly.entity_id
_entity_poly.type
_entity_poly.pdbx_seq_one_letter_code
_entity_poly.pdbx_strand_id
1 'polypeptide(L)'
;MDKLPSSDFSRPDSSRPDISRAVTAGTACDVCGRLPHPARLRLTLAKLAAIFPVELALHALILRVHPPYLVSVSLLALITTALVIWVIEPSTMRLLRTWLHAPDHHARHQAQTGLRQAPSLWRIRVTLEDRAGELEHLTHGLAEVDANILGLHIHPVADGVRDELVVSTPDTVRPEELLDVITAAGGRNAHLWPTTALALVDGQTKALSLSAQVVADPAELPHAVAELLGAQQVTDPKAFEGQQLPSDGTILKIPSPWSGLYVFTRPGEPFTPAESARAHRLAQVAEASRALSPAR
;
A
#
# COMPACT_ATOMS: atom_id res chain seq x y z
N MET A 1 -38.44 -28.01 -37.95
CA MET A 1 -37.12 -27.61 -38.46
C MET A 1 -37.19 -26.11 -38.66
N ASP A 2 -36.87 -25.33 -37.61
CA ASP A 2 -36.77 -23.87 -37.70
C ASP A 2 -35.71 -23.37 -36.74
N LYS A 3 -34.87 -22.49 -37.28
CA LYS A 3 -33.59 -22.00 -36.76
C LYS A 3 -33.75 -21.11 -35.53
N LEU A 4 -32.94 -21.35 -34.50
CA LEU A 4 -32.58 -20.35 -33.49
C LEU A 4 -31.61 -19.31 -34.09
N PRO A 5 -31.77 -18.01 -33.82
CA PRO A 5 -30.82 -16.99 -34.26
C PRO A 5 -29.56 -16.97 -33.39
N SER A 6 -28.45 -16.71 -34.08
CA SER A 6 -27.06 -16.68 -33.64
C SER A 6 -26.71 -15.49 -32.75
N SER A 7 -25.76 -15.76 -31.86
CA SER A 7 -24.95 -14.86 -31.03
C SER A 7 -24.50 -13.55 -31.68
N ASP A 8 -24.57 -12.47 -30.90
CA ASP A 8 -23.64 -11.36 -31.04
C ASP A 8 -23.30 -10.81 -29.64
N PHE A 9 -22.19 -11.28 -29.07
CA PHE A 9 -21.64 -10.79 -27.82
C PHE A 9 -20.35 -10.04 -28.17
N SER A 10 -20.48 -8.74 -28.39
CA SER A 10 -19.33 -7.84 -28.59
C SER A 10 -18.35 -7.97 -27.42
N ARG A 11 -17.16 -8.47 -27.73
CA ARG A 11 -15.98 -8.46 -26.85
C ARG A 11 -15.50 -7.01 -26.72
N PRO A 12 -15.40 -6.43 -25.52
CA PRO A 12 -14.69 -5.16 -25.36
C PRO A 12 -13.19 -5.37 -25.54
N ASP A 13 -12.61 -4.39 -26.24
CA ASP A 13 -11.24 -4.22 -26.69
C ASP A 13 -10.19 -4.43 -25.58
N SER A 14 -9.16 -5.23 -25.88
CA SER A 14 -7.99 -5.47 -25.04
C SER A 14 -7.04 -4.27 -25.11
N SER A 15 -7.37 -3.23 -24.36
CA SER A 15 -6.46 -2.10 -24.16
C SER A 15 -5.19 -2.56 -23.45
N ARG A 16 -4.04 -2.37 -24.12
CA ARG A 16 -2.67 -2.54 -23.60
C ARG A 16 -2.56 -2.05 -22.14
N PRO A 17 -1.90 -2.81 -21.24
CA PRO A 17 -1.66 -2.33 -19.88
C PRO A 17 -0.77 -1.09 -19.92
N ASP A 18 -1.32 0.04 -19.50
CA ASP A 18 -0.61 1.32 -19.40
C ASP A 18 0.38 1.24 -18.23
N ILE A 19 1.65 0.99 -18.56
CA ILE A 19 2.77 0.84 -17.62
C ILE A 19 2.90 2.09 -16.71
N SER A 20 2.47 3.25 -17.19
CA SER A 20 2.47 4.51 -16.44
C SER A 20 1.51 4.49 -15.24
N ARG A 21 0.39 3.74 -15.32
CA ARG A 21 -0.53 3.55 -14.21
C ARG A 21 0.04 2.63 -13.14
N ALA A 22 0.78 1.58 -13.52
CA ALA A 22 1.44 0.67 -12.59
C ALA A 22 2.50 1.40 -11.73
N VAL A 23 3.18 2.41 -12.29
CA VAL A 23 4.15 3.25 -11.58
C VAL A 23 3.48 4.20 -10.57
N THR A 24 2.20 4.54 -10.77
CA THR A 24 1.44 5.39 -9.83
C THR A 24 0.77 4.57 -8.72
N ALA A 25 0.57 3.26 -8.95
CA ALA A 25 -0.10 2.34 -8.04
C ALA A 25 0.63 2.12 -6.70
N GLY A 26 1.94 2.38 -6.63
CA GLY A 26 2.72 2.22 -5.39
C GLY A 26 2.47 3.23 -4.27
N THR A 27 1.39 4.04 -4.32
CA THR A 27 1.10 5.05 -3.29
C THR A 27 -0.31 4.95 -2.69
N ALA A 28 -1.23 4.22 -3.32
CA ALA A 28 -2.53 3.93 -2.77
C ALA A 28 -2.57 2.44 -2.42
N CYS A 29 -3.17 2.09 -1.28
CA CYS A 29 -3.46 0.70 -0.97
C CYS A 29 -4.30 0.09 -2.10
N ASP A 30 -3.77 -0.93 -2.79
CA ASP A 30 -4.41 -1.55 -3.96
C ASP A 30 -5.82 -2.10 -3.68
N VAL A 31 -6.11 -2.38 -2.41
CA VAL A 31 -7.37 -2.97 -1.93
C VAL A 31 -8.41 -1.92 -1.53
N CYS A 32 -7.97 -0.74 -1.09
CA CYS A 32 -8.82 0.26 -0.43
C CYS A 32 -8.76 1.66 -1.06
N GLY A 33 -7.86 1.88 -2.02
CA GLY A 33 -7.74 3.12 -2.80
C GLY A 33 -7.35 4.36 -2.00
N ARG A 34 -7.11 4.24 -0.68
CA ARG A 34 -6.66 5.35 0.17
C ARG A 34 -5.14 5.46 0.16
N LEU A 35 -4.68 6.70 0.10
CA LEU A 35 -3.29 7.09 0.32
C LEU A 35 -2.96 7.00 1.82
N PRO A 36 -1.76 6.55 2.21
CA PRO A 36 -1.30 6.57 3.60
C PRO A 36 -1.38 7.98 4.18
N HIS A 37 -1.70 8.09 5.48
CA HIS A 37 -1.79 9.39 6.12
C HIS A 37 -0.39 10.02 6.16
N PRO A 38 -0.27 11.31 5.83
CA PRO A 38 1.03 11.96 5.88
C PRO A 38 1.50 12.01 7.33
N ALA A 39 2.75 11.63 7.57
CA ALA A 39 3.36 11.66 8.90
C ALA A 39 3.08 12.99 9.60
N ARG A 40 2.68 12.95 10.88
CA ARG A 40 2.28 14.14 11.67
C ARG A 40 3.25 15.30 11.56
N LEU A 41 4.55 15.01 11.46
CA LEU A 41 5.62 15.98 11.29
C LEU A 41 5.51 16.77 9.97
N ARG A 42 5.14 16.12 8.87
CA ARG A 42 4.88 16.78 7.58
C ARG A 42 3.64 17.65 7.61
N LEU A 43 2.61 17.17 8.31
CA LEU A 43 1.37 17.93 8.48
C LEU A 43 1.60 19.18 9.35
N THR A 44 2.42 19.07 10.39
CA THR A 44 2.86 20.23 11.20
C THR A 44 3.72 21.18 10.38
N LEU A 45 4.71 20.68 9.63
CA LEU A 45 5.56 21.52 8.76
C LEU A 45 4.75 22.22 7.67
N ALA A 46 3.79 21.55 7.05
CA ALA A 46 2.91 22.14 6.04
C ALA A 46 2.01 23.24 6.64
N LYS A 47 1.48 23.04 7.86
CA LYS A 47 0.75 24.06 8.59
C LYS A 47 1.62 25.26 8.92
N LEU A 48 2.84 25.04 9.40
CA LEU A 48 3.81 26.11 9.69
C LEU A 48 4.20 26.86 8.42
N ALA A 49 4.44 26.16 7.31
CA ALA A 49 4.80 26.76 6.03
C ALA A 49 3.67 27.62 5.43
N ALA A 50 2.41 27.29 5.72
CA ALA A 50 1.26 28.12 5.33
C ALA A 50 1.12 29.38 6.20
N ILE A 51 1.42 29.28 7.50
CA ILE A 51 1.25 30.36 8.49
C ILE A 51 2.39 31.39 8.43
N PHE A 52 3.63 30.89 8.40
CA PHE A 52 4.84 31.67 8.63
C PHE A 52 5.06 32.83 7.64
N PRO A 53 4.84 32.69 6.32
CA PRO A 53 5.08 33.79 5.38
C PRO A 53 4.14 34.97 5.60
N VAL A 54 2.89 34.70 5.97
CA VAL A 54 1.88 35.73 6.22
C VAL A 54 2.20 36.49 7.51
N GLU A 55 2.58 35.76 8.56
CA GLU A 55 3.00 36.36 9.83
C GLU A 55 4.27 37.19 9.68
N LEU A 56 5.26 36.69 8.91
CA LEU A 56 6.50 37.42 8.63
C LEU A 56 6.24 38.71 7.83
N ALA A 57 5.38 38.66 6.81
CA ALA A 57 5.00 39.83 6.02
C ALA A 57 4.27 40.88 6.87
N LEU A 58 3.41 40.44 7.80
CA LEU A 58 2.73 41.33 8.74
C LEU A 58 3.73 42.03 9.66
N HIS A 59 4.67 41.29 10.24
CA HIS A 59 5.73 41.87 11.08
C HIS A 59 6.58 42.88 10.30
N ALA A 60 6.97 42.55 9.06
CA ALA A 60 7.72 43.45 8.19
C ALA A 60 6.94 44.74 7.87
N LEU A 61 5.61 44.64 7.68
CA LEU A 61 4.75 45.79 7.41
C LEU A 61 4.60 46.70 8.64
N ILE A 62 4.40 46.12 9.82
CA ILE A 62 4.31 46.88 11.09
C ILE A 62 5.62 47.63 11.35
N LEU A 63 6.76 46.97 11.14
CA LEU A 63 8.08 47.59 11.30
C LEU A 63 8.33 48.72 10.29
N ARG A 64 7.73 48.66 9.09
CA ARG A 64 7.87 49.70 8.07
C ARG A 64 6.98 50.93 8.32
N VAL A 65 5.76 50.71 8.81
CA VAL A 65 4.73 51.76 8.96
C VAL A 65 4.78 52.43 10.34
N HIS A 66 5.43 51.81 11.33
CA HIS A 66 5.52 52.29 12.71
C HIS A 66 4.17 52.74 13.32
N PRO A 67 3.13 51.90 13.32
CA PRO A 67 1.85 52.26 13.93
C PRO A 67 1.96 52.34 15.47
N PRO A 68 1.03 53.05 16.12
CA PRO A 68 0.98 53.13 17.59
C PRO A 68 0.82 51.74 18.22
N TYR A 69 1.45 51.54 19.38
CA TYR A 69 1.64 50.23 20.02
C TYR A 69 0.35 49.39 20.14
N LEU A 70 -0.76 50.01 20.56
CA LEU A 70 -2.04 49.32 20.72
C LEU A 70 -2.56 48.77 19.39
N VAL A 71 -2.39 49.52 18.30
CA VAL A 71 -2.80 49.06 16.97
C VAL A 71 -1.95 47.88 16.54
N SER A 72 -0.63 47.94 16.73
CA SER A 72 0.28 46.82 16.43
C SER A 72 -0.14 45.54 17.14
N VAL A 73 -0.38 45.62 18.46
CA VAL A 73 -0.76 44.45 19.28
C VAL A 73 -2.12 43.89 18.85
N SER A 74 -3.12 44.74 18.65
CA SER A 74 -4.45 44.30 18.21
C SER A 74 -4.43 43.67 16.82
N LEU A 75 -3.67 44.24 15.88
CA LEU A 75 -3.60 43.79 14.49
C LEU A 75 -2.86 42.45 14.38
N LEU A 76 -1.78 42.28 15.15
CA LEU A 76 -1.09 41.00 15.28
C LEU A 76 -2.01 39.93 15.88
N ALA A 77 -2.66 40.23 17.00
CA ALA A 77 -3.53 39.27 17.69
C ALA A 77 -4.71 38.82 16.82
N LEU A 78 -5.36 39.75 16.12
CA LEU A 78 -6.49 39.45 15.23
C LEU A 78 -6.05 38.61 14.02
N ILE A 79 -4.93 38.95 13.38
CA ILE A 79 -4.45 38.22 12.22
C ILE A 79 -3.96 36.83 12.61
N THR A 80 -3.19 36.68 13.68
CA THR A 80 -2.75 35.35 14.17
C THR A 80 -3.96 34.46 14.49
N THR A 81 -4.98 35.01 15.15
CA THR A 81 -6.21 34.27 15.47
C THR A 81 -6.98 33.87 14.22
N ALA A 82 -7.13 34.79 13.25
CA ALA A 82 -7.79 34.50 11.98
C ALA A 82 -7.02 33.44 11.17
N LEU A 83 -5.69 33.47 11.18
CA LEU A 83 -4.84 32.51 10.47
C LEU A 83 -4.95 31.10 11.05
N VAL A 84 -4.99 30.99 12.38
CA VAL A 84 -5.22 29.71 13.08
C VAL A 84 -6.58 29.12 12.72
N ILE A 85 -7.63 29.95 12.70
CA ILE A 85 -8.99 29.52 12.32
C ILE A 85 -9.02 29.10 10.84
N TRP A 86 -8.37 29.86 9.96
CA TRP A 86 -8.32 29.57 8.52
C TRP A 86 -7.54 28.28 8.20
N VAL A 87 -6.52 27.92 8.98
CA VAL A 87 -5.77 26.66 8.83
C VAL A 87 -6.60 25.43 9.22
N ILE A 88 -7.66 25.60 10.01
CA ILE A 88 -8.63 24.53 10.33
C ILE A 88 -9.62 24.33 9.18
N GLU A 89 -9.71 25.26 8.24
CA GLU A 89 -10.69 25.25 7.15
C GLU A 89 -10.32 24.21 6.05
N PRO A 90 -11.29 23.38 5.59
CA PRO A 90 -11.02 22.23 4.70
C PRO A 90 -10.59 22.59 3.26
N SER A 91 -10.55 23.88 2.91
CA SER A 91 -10.11 24.40 1.61
C SER A 91 -8.57 24.41 1.48
N THR A 92 -7.87 24.85 2.52
CA THR A 92 -6.40 24.93 2.58
C THR A 92 -5.76 23.54 2.62
N MET A 93 -6.38 22.61 3.36
CA MET A 93 -6.02 21.19 3.39
C MET A 93 -6.20 20.50 2.04
N ARG A 94 -7.10 20.98 1.16
CA ARG A 94 -7.28 20.41 -0.19
C ARG A 94 -6.13 20.75 -1.13
N LEU A 95 -5.61 21.98 -1.08
CA LEU A 95 -4.43 22.40 -1.85
C LEU A 95 -3.14 21.75 -1.32
N LEU A 96 -3.02 21.64 0.00
CA LEU A 96 -1.87 21.00 0.64
C LEU A 96 -1.91 19.47 0.49
N ARG A 97 -3.07 18.83 0.37
CA ARG A 97 -3.21 17.37 0.16
C ARG A 97 -2.41 16.87 -1.03
N THR A 98 -2.47 17.56 -2.17
CA THR A 98 -1.74 17.20 -3.39
C THR A 98 -0.22 17.24 -3.18
N TRP A 99 0.26 18.09 -2.27
CA TRP A 99 1.67 18.24 -1.92
C TRP A 99 2.10 17.31 -0.77
N LEU A 100 1.25 17.09 0.24
CA LEU A 100 1.48 16.13 1.34
C LEU A 100 1.51 14.67 0.87
N HIS A 101 0.79 14.37 -0.21
CA HIS A 101 0.78 13.05 -0.86
C HIS A 101 1.73 12.97 -2.06
N ALA A 102 2.55 14.00 -2.32
CA ALA A 102 3.65 13.85 -3.26
C ALA A 102 4.68 12.90 -2.62
N PRO A 103 4.91 11.69 -3.17
CA PRO A 103 5.86 10.76 -2.57
C PRO A 103 7.25 11.39 -2.53
N ASP A 104 7.99 11.02 -1.48
CA ASP A 104 9.34 11.53 -1.19
C ASP A 104 10.18 11.65 -2.45
N HIS A 105 10.70 12.85 -2.71
CA HIS A 105 11.58 13.09 -3.85
C HIS A 105 12.83 12.17 -3.78
N HIS A 106 13.24 11.78 -2.57
CA HIS A 106 14.29 10.80 -2.33
C HIS A 106 13.88 9.36 -2.66
N ALA A 107 12.64 8.93 -2.34
CA ALA A 107 12.11 7.63 -2.71
C ALA A 107 11.91 7.51 -4.23
N ARG A 108 11.44 8.60 -4.87
CA ARG A 108 11.41 8.72 -6.34
C ARG A 108 12.81 8.65 -6.94
N HIS A 109 13.79 9.36 -6.38
CA HIS A 109 15.17 9.27 -6.87
C HIS A 109 15.75 7.87 -6.69
N GLN A 110 15.55 7.22 -5.55
CA GLN A 110 16.10 5.88 -5.30
C GLN A 110 15.41 4.81 -6.18
N ALA A 111 14.09 4.91 -6.37
CA ALA A 111 13.35 4.09 -7.32
C ALA A 111 13.76 4.37 -8.78
N GLN A 112 13.91 5.63 -9.18
CA GLN A 112 14.31 6.03 -10.55
C GLN A 112 15.78 5.71 -10.86
N THR A 113 16.66 5.76 -9.85
CA THR A 113 18.08 5.40 -10.02
C THR A 113 18.24 3.88 -10.11
N GLY A 114 17.41 3.10 -9.40
CA GLY A 114 17.31 1.65 -9.58
C GLY A 114 16.70 1.25 -10.93
N LEU A 115 15.60 1.91 -11.34
CA LEU A 115 14.89 1.63 -12.61
C LEU A 115 15.71 1.97 -13.87
N ARG A 116 16.72 2.85 -13.77
CA ARG A 116 17.63 3.14 -14.89
C ARG A 116 18.71 2.07 -15.10
N GLN A 117 18.80 1.07 -14.23
CA GLN A 117 19.77 -0.03 -14.29
C GLN A 117 19.16 -1.41 -14.00
N ALA A 118 17.82 -1.55 -13.89
CA ALA A 118 17.21 -2.76 -13.33
C ALA A 118 16.90 -3.83 -14.38
N PRO A 119 17.32 -5.09 -14.17
CA PRO A 119 16.80 -6.24 -14.90
C PRO A 119 15.27 -6.33 -14.78
N SER A 120 14.61 -6.87 -15.81
CA SER A 120 13.16 -7.07 -15.85
C SER A 120 12.71 -8.04 -14.75
N LEU A 121 11.80 -7.61 -13.88
CA LEU A 121 11.29 -8.40 -12.76
C LEU A 121 9.96 -9.07 -13.11
N TRP A 122 9.86 -10.36 -12.83
CA TRP A 122 8.69 -11.19 -13.09
C TRP A 122 8.26 -11.95 -11.86
N ARG A 123 6.94 -12.09 -11.70
CA ARG A 123 6.35 -13.05 -10.76
C ARG A 123 5.74 -14.18 -11.56
N ILE A 124 6.13 -15.39 -11.17
CA ILE A 124 5.72 -16.64 -11.79
C ILE A 124 4.91 -17.40 -10.76
N ARG A 125 3.73 -17.87 -11.16
CA ARG A 125 2.95 -18.82 -10.39
C ARG A 125 2.75 -20.07 -11.24
N VAL A 126 3.23 -21.20 -10.75
CA VAL A 126 3.23 -22.47 -11.49
C VAL A 126 2.86 -23.60 -10.55
N THR A 127 2.14 -24.60 -11.05
CA THR A 127 1.86 -25.83 -10.32
C THR A 127 2.81 -26.92 -10.81
N LEU A 128 3.60 -27.48 -9.91
CA LEU A 128 4.48 -28.61 -10.15
C LEU A 128 3.88 -29.87 -9.50
N GLU A 129 4.29 -31.03 -9.99
CA GLU A 129 3.96 -32.28 -9.30
C GLU A 129 4.71 -32.38 -7.97
N ASP A 130 4.09 -32.99 -6.97
CA ASP A 130 4.73 -33.18 -5.65
C ASP A 130 5.69 -34.39 -5.69
N ARG A 131 6.78 -34.24 -6.44
CA ARG A 131 7.81 -35.26 -6.63
C ARG A 131 9.20 -34.61 -6.58
N ALA A 132 10.17 -35.35 -6.06
CA ALA A 132 11.55 -34.89 -6.02
C ALA A 132 12.06 -34.63 -7.45
N GLY A 133 12.73 -33.50 -7.65
CA GLY A 133 13.32 -33.09 -8.93
C GLY A 133 12.49 -32.11 -9.76
N GLU A 134 11.18 -31.98 -9.54
CA GLU A 134 10.35 -31.10 -10.38
C GLU A 134 10.78 -29.61 -10.28
N LEU A 135 11.06 -29.14 -9.06
CA LEU A 135 11.61 -27.78 -8.84
C LEU A 135 13.04 -27.64 -9.39
N GLU A 136 13.84 -28.71 -9.36
CA GLU A 136 15.20 -28.70 -9.93
C GLU A 136 15.14 -28.48 -11.44
N HIS A 137 14.26 -29.19 -12.13
CA HIS A 137 14.05 -29.01 -13.58
C HIS A 137 13.61 -27.58 -13.92
N LEU A 138 12.70 -27.00 -13.14
CA LEU A 138 12.27 -25.62 -13.33
C LEU A 138 13.41 -24.61 -13.11
N THR A 139 14.13 -24.76 -12.00
CA THR A 139 15.25 -23.86 -11.67
C THR A 139 16.40 -23.96 -12.67
N HIS A 140 16.65 -25.15 -13.23
CA HIS A 140 17.62 -25.37 -14.29
C HIS A 140 17.22 -24.64 -15.58
N GLY A 141 15.99 -24.81 -16.05
CA GLY A 141 15.51 -24.12 -17.25
C GLY A 141 15.52 -22.59 -17.11
N LEU A 142 15.19 -22.08 -15.93
CA LEU A 142 15.28 -20.64 -15.64
C LEU A 142 16.74 -20.13 -15.71
N ALA A 143 17.71 -20.94 -15.27
CA ALA A 143 19.12 -20.57 -15.36
C ALA A 143 19.63 -20.50 -16.81
N GLU A 144 19.08 -21.31 -17.73
CA GLU A 144 19.46 -21.28 -19.15
C GLU A 144 19.12 -19.95 -19.85
N VAL A 145 18.09 -19.25 -19.36
CA VAL A 145 17.69 -17.92 -19.83
C VAL A 145 18.22 -16.78 -18.96
N ASP A 146 19.23 -17.05 -18.13
CA ASP A 146 19.85 -16.08 -17.20
C ASP A 146 18.82 -15.44 -16.23
N ALA A 147 17.76 -16.19 -15.89
CA ALA A 147 16.80 -15.75 -14.89
C ALA A 147 17.32 -16.03 -13.48
N ASN A 148 17.55 -14.98 -12.70
CA ASN A 148 17.96 -15.06 -11.31
C ASN A 148 16.74 -15.11 -10.38
N ILE A 149 16.65 -16.12 -9.52
CA ILE A 149 15.53 -16.30 -8.59
C ILE A 149 15.79 -15.50 -7.31
N LEU A 150 14.88 -14.58 -7.02
CA LEU A 150 15.00 -13.63 -5.92
C LEU A 150 14.08 -13.97 -4.74
N GLY A 151 13.03 -14.75 -4.98
CA GLY A 151 12.12 -15.23 -3.94
C GLY A 151 11.36 -16.46 -4.40
N LEU A 152 11.07 -17.36 -3.46
CA LEU A 152 10.32 -18.60 -3.69
C LEU A 152 9.39 -18.84 -2.50
N HIS A 153 8.10 -19.01 -2.79
CA HIS A 153 7.09 -19.45 -1.83
C HIS A 153 6.41 -20.71 -2.36
N ILE A 154 6.19 -21.66 -1.46
CA ILE A 154 5.68 -22.98 -1.79
C ILE A 154 4.35 -23.16 -1.05
N HIS A 155 3.30 -23.48 -1.80
CA HIS A 155 1.95 -23.68 -1.27
C HIS A 155 1.44 -25.08 -1.66
N PRO A 156 1.19 -25.99 -0.69
CA PRO A 156 0.57 -27.27 -0.98
C PRO A 156 -0.86 -27.10 -1.54
N VAL A 157 -1.20 -27.80 -2.63
CA VAL A 157 -2.55 -27.81 -3.22
C VAL A 157 -3.01 -29.25 -3.51
N ALA A 158 -4.30 -29.47 -3.76
CA ALA A 158 -4.85 -30.82 -3.95
C ALA A 158 -4.27 -31.57 -5.17
N ASP A 159 -3.74 -30.83 -6.17
CA ASP A 159 -3.24 -31.35 -7.45
C ASP A 159 -1.70 -31.17 -7.59
N GLY A 160 -0.98 -31.09 -6.47
CA GLY A 160 0.48 -30.95 -6.43
C GLY A 160 0.95 -29.78 -5.57
N VAL A 161 2.00 -29.09 -6.01
CA VAL A 161 2.61 -27.98 -5.29
C VAL A 161 2.51 -26.72 -6.13
N ARG A 162 1.92 -25.66 -5.56
CA ARG A 162 1.82 -24.36 -6.20
C ARG A 162 3.00 -23.50 -5.76
N ASP A 163 3.95 -23.31 -6.66
CA ASP A 163 5.12 -22.48 -6.45
C ASP A 163 4.88 -21.06 -6.96
N GLU A 164 5.34 -20.12 -6.17
CA GLU A 164 5.33 -18.70 -6.50
C GLU A 164 6.76 -18.16 -6.43
N LEU A 165 7.30 -17.83 -7.60
CA LEU A 165 8.67 -17.35 -7.78
C LEU A 165 8.66 -15.87 -8.15
N VAL A 166 9.64 -15.14 -7.64
CA VAL A 166 10.01 -13.82 -8.15
C VAL A 166 11.38 -13.94 -8.78
N VAL A 167 11.50 -13.58 -10.07
CA VAL A 167 12.74 -13.70 -10.83
C VAL A 167 13.11 -12.38 -11.48
N SER A 168 14.41 -12.12 -11.64
CA SER A 168 14.94 -11.05 -12.47
C SER A 168 15.58 -11.64 -13.73
N THR A 169 15.26 -11.08 -14.88
CA THR A 169 15.85 -11.48 -16.17
C THR A 169 16.54 -10.29 -16.84
N PRO A 170 17.51 -10.55 -17.73
CA PRO A 170 17.96 -9.52 -18.67
C PRO A 170 16.79 -8.96 -19.48
N ASP A 171 16.90 -7.71 -19.93
CA ASP A 171 15.86 -7.03 -20.73
C ASP A 171 15.65 -7.65 -22.12
N THR A 172 16.58 -8.51 -22.55
CA THR A 172 16.49 -9.27 -23.81
C THR A 172 15.53 -10.45 -23.71
N VAL A 173 15.28 -10.96 -22.51
CA VAL A 173 14.43 -12.15 -22.30
C VAL A 173 12.96 -11.75 -22.39
N ARG A 174 12.23 -12.42 -23.29
CA ARG A 174 10.81 -12.13 -23.50
C ARG A 174 9.92 -12.94 -22.55
N PRO A 175 8.72 -12.45 -22.21
CA PRO A 175 7.77 -13.19 -21.37
C PRO A 175 7.39 -14.56 -21.97
N GLU A 176 7.33 -14.64 -23.29
CA GLU A 176 7.05 -15.88 -24.05
C GLU A 176 8.12 -16.95 -23.79
N GLU A 177 9.38 -16.55 -23.79
CA GLU A 177 10.52 -17.44 -23.55
C GLU A 177 10.54 -18.00 -22.12
N LEU A 178 10.18 -17.18 -21.13
CA LEU A 178 9.97 -17.64 -19.76
C LEU A 178 8.84 -18.66 -19.65
N LEU A 179 7.71 -18.43 -20.33
CA LEU A 179 6.60 -19.37 -20.34
C LEU A 179 6.96 -20.69 -21.02
N ASP A 180 7.74 -20.64 -22.11
CA ASP A 180 8.23 -21.83 -22.80
C ASP A 180 9.14 -22.66 -21.89
N VAL A 181 10.07 -22.02 -21.17
CA VAL A 181 10.92 -22.65 -20.16
C VAL A 181 10.10 -23.32 -19.05
N ILE A 182 9.12 -22.59 -18.48
CA ILE A 182 8.26 -23.12 -17.41
C ILE A 182 7.47 -24.35 -17.91
N THR A 183 6.98 -24.30 -19.13
CA THR A 183 6.19 -25.39 -19.73
C THR A 183 7.09 -26.60 -20.03
N ALA A 184 8.29 -26.37 -20.56
CA ALA A 184 9.29 -27.41 -20.83
C ALA A 184 9.75 -28.12 -19.54
N ALA A 185 9.78 -27.39 -18.42
CA ALA A 185 10.06 -27.93 -17.10
C ALA A 185 8.88 -28.72 -16.46
N GLY A 186 7.77 -28.92 -17.18
CA GLY A 186 6.60 -29.65 -16.66
C GLY A 186 5.62 -28.79 -15.86
N GLY A 187 5.82 -27.47 -15.84
CA GLY A 187 4.95 -26.53 -15.14
C GLY A 187 3.53 -26.50 -15.69
N ARG A 188 2.54 -26.70 -14.81
CA ARG A 188 1.11 -26.63 -15.13
C ARG A 188 0.49 -25.33 -14.59
N ASN A 189 -0.58 -24.86 -15.24
CA ASN A 189 -1.32 -23.65 -14.82
C ASN A 189 -0.37 -22.45 -14.58
N ALA A 190 0.62 -22.29 -15.47
CA ALA A 190 1.61 -21.25 -15.35
C ALA A 190 0.99 -19.88 -15.65
N HIS A 191 1.27 -18.93 -14.77
CA HIS A 191 0.88 -17.54 -14.91
C HIS A 191 2.11 -16.67 -14.66
N LEU A 192 2.38 -15.79 -15.60
CA LEU A 192 3.51 -14.88 -15.60
C LEU A 192 2.98 -13.44 -15.64
N TRP A 193 3.47 -12.58 -14.75
CA TRP A 193 3.15 -11.16 -14.78
C TRP A 193 4.34 -10.30 -14.33
N PRO A 194 4.51 -9.09 -14.88
CA PRO A 194 5.57 -8.20 -14.46
C PRO A 194 5.39 -7.80 -12.99
N THR A 195 6.50 -7.61 -12.28
CA THR A 195 6.48 -7.22 -10.87
C THR A 195 7.52 -6.15 -10.54
N THR A 196 7.55 -5.70 -9.30
CA THR A 196 8.50 -4.68 -8.83
C THR A 196 9.30 -5.22 -7.66
N ALA A 197 10.38 -4.52 -7.29
CA ALA A 197 11.20 -4.89 -6.13
C ALA A 197 10.40 -4.98 -4.81
N LEU A 198 9.21 -4.38 -4.74
CA LEU A 198 8.31 -4.51 -3.59
C LEU A 198 7.84 -5.96 -3.37
N ALA A 199 7.77 -6.78 -4.43
CA ALA A 199 7.40 -8.19 -4.34
C ALA A 199 8.48 -9.06 -3.68
N LEU A 200 9.70 -8.54 -3.51
CA LEU A 200 10.81 -9.21 -2.83
C LEU A 200 10.80 -9.01 -1.32
N VAL A 201 9.98 -8.08 -0.83
CA VAL A 201 9.84 -7.86 0.61
C VAL A 201 9.07 -9.05 1.16
N ASP A 202 9.78 -9.93 1.85
CA ASP A 202 9.17 -11.06 2.53
C ASP A 202 8.14 -10.56 3.56
N GLY A 203 7.17 -11.41 3.89
CA GLY A 203 6.08 -11.04 4.79
C GLY A 203 6.55 -10.59 6.18
N GLN A 204 7.72 -11.04 6.65
CA GLN A 204 8.27 -10.67 7.95
C GLN A 204 8.86 -9.25 7.89
N THR A 205 9.66 -8.95 6.87
CA THR A 205 10.19 -7.61 6.63
C THR A 205 9.07 -6.59 6.42
N LYS A 206 8.01 -6.98 5.68
CA LYS A 206 6.80 -6.15 5.54
C LYS A 206 6.13 -5.90 6.89
N ALA A 207 5.93 -6.95 7.70
CA ALA A 207 5.31 -6.82 9.01
C ALA A 207 6.12 -5.93 9.98
N LEU A 208 7.46 -6.01 9.96
CA LEU A 208 8.33 -5.14 10.75
C LEU A 208 8.28 -3.69 10.29
N SER A 209 8.23 -3.45 8.97
CA SER A 209 8.09 -2.10 8.40
C SER A 209 6.76 -1.47 8.79
N LEU A 210 5.66 -2.22 8.68
CA LEU A 210 4.33 -1.81 9.13
C LEU A 210 4.29 -1.57 10.65
N SER A 211 5.00 -2.37 11.44
CA SER A 211 5.13 -2.16 12.88
C SER A 211 5.84 -0.84 13.20
N ALA A 212 6.94 -0.53 12.50
CA ALA A 212 7.65 0.74 12.66
C ALA A 212 6.78 1.94 12.29
N GLN A 213 5.98 1.84 11.22
CA GLN A 213 5.00 2.86 10.83
C GLN A 213 3.95 3.09 11.92
N VAL A 214 3.40 2.00 12.47
CA VAL A 214 2.41 2.06 13.56
C VAL A 214 3.01 2.63 14.85
N VAL A 215 4.27 2.35 15.17
CA VAL A 215 4.95 2.98 16.31
C VAL A 215 5.11 4.49 16.09
N ALA A 216 5.45 4.92 14.88
CA ALA A 216 5.64 6.33 14.54
C ALA A 216 4.31 7.11 14.53
N ASP A 217 3.24 6.51 14.01
CA ASP A 217 1.89 7.04 14.11
C ASP A 217 0.88 5.91 14.38
N PRO A 218 0.46 5.74 15.64
CA PRO A 218 -0.49 4.69 16.00
C PRO A 218 -1.84 4.78 15.25
N ALA A 219 -2.23 5.97 14.76
CA ALA A 219 -3.45 6.13 13.98
C ALA A 219 -3.42 5.39 12.62
N GLU A 220 -2.24 4.97 12.15
CA GLU A 220 -2.05 4.17 10.93
C GLU A 220 -2.42 2.69 11.12
N LEU A 221 -2.67 2.23 12.35
CA LEU A 221 -2.98 0.82 12.65
C LEU A 221 -4.02 0.19 11.69
N PRO A 222 -5.16 0.84 11.37
CA PRO A 222 -6.14 0.22 10.49
C PRO A 222 -5.62 -0.01 9.07
N HIS A 223 -4.84 0.95 8.57
CA HIS A 223 -4.25 0.86 7.25
C HIS A 223 -3.16 -0.22 7.21
N ALA A 224 -2.31 -0.24 8.23
CA ALA A 224 -1.25 -1.23 8.34
C ALA A 224 -1.81 -2.67 8.42
N VAL A 225 -2.92 -2.89 9.12
CA VAL A 225 -3.58 -4.20 9.16
C VAL A 225 -4.24 -4.56 7.83
N ALA A 226 -4.92 -3.61 7.19
CA ALA A 226 -5.49 -3.82 5.86
C ALA A 226 -4.40 -4.26 4.85
N GLU A 227 -3.24 -3.60 4.90
CA GLU A 227 -2.12 -3.90 4.01
C GLU A 227 -1.39 -5.21 4.35
N LEU A 228 -1.25 -5.53 5.65
CA LEU A 228 -0.64 -6.77 6.12
C LEU A 228 -1.43 -8.01 5.69
N LEU A 229 -2.76 -7.89 5.64
CA LEU A 229 -3.67 -9.02 5.38
C LEU A 229 -4.30 -9.02 3.99
N GLY A 230 -4.09 -7.97 3.18
CA GLY A 230 -4.83 -7.77 1.94
C GLY A 230 -6.35 -7.65 2.18
N ALA A 231 -6.74 -7.01 3.29
CA ALA A 231 -8.13 -6.95 3.74
C ALA A 231 -8.72 -5.54 3.60
N GLN A 232 -10.05 -5.44 3.58
CA GLN A 232 -10.76 -4.17 3.54
C GLN A 232 -11.20 -3.77 4.95
N GLN A 233 -10.84 -2.56 5.39
CA GLN A 233 -11.37 -1.99 6.62
C GLN A 233 -12.82 -1.56 6.42
N VAL A 234 -13.72 -1.98 7.30
CA VAL A 234 -15.10 -1.50 7.30
C VAL A 234 -15.16 -0.19 8.10
N THR A 235 -15.54 0.89 7.42
CA THR A 235 -15.57 2.25 8.01
C THR A 235 -16.97 2.74 8.35
N ASP A 236 -18.03 2.05 7.91
CA ASP A 236 -19.42 2.43 8.20
C ASP A 236 -19.95 1.59 9.38
N PRO A 237 -20.26 2.21 10.54
CA PRO A 237 -20.87 1.52 11.67
C PRO A 237 -22.20 0.83 11.33
N LYS A 238 -22.96 1.38 10.37
CA LYS A 238 -24.26 0.83 9.95
C LYS A 238 -24.13 -0.47 9.17
N ALA A 239 -22.94 -0.79 8.67
CA ALA A 239 -22.69 -2.05 7.97
C ALA A 239 -22.91 -3.28 8.87
N PHE A 240 -22.91 -3.10 10.21
CA PHE A 240 -23.07 -4.18 11.17
C PHE A 240 -24.04 -3.88 12.33
N GLU A 241 -24.73 -2.74 12.31
CA GLU A 241 -25.80 -2.46 13.28
C GLU A 241 -26.99 -3.41 13.04
N GLY A 242 -27.23 -4.33 13.99
CA GLY A 242 -28.39 -5.23 13.97
C GLY A 242 -28.27 -6.47 13.07
N GLN A 243 -27.12 -6.70 12.42
CA GLN A 243 -26.87 -7.90 11.60
C GLN A 243 -25.91 -8.88 12.28
N GLN A 244 -26.27 -10.17 12.23
CA GLN A 244 -25.36 -11.25 12.58
C GLN A 244 -24.20 -11.23 11.57
N LEU A 245 -22.98 -10.99 12.06
CA LEU A 245 -21.79 -11.06 11.23
C LEU A 245 -21.64 -12.47 10.63
N PRO A 246 -21.24 -12.58 9.35
CA PRO A 246 -20.82 -13.85 8.76
C PRO A 246 -19.89 -14.61 9.72
N SER A 247 -20.27 -15.82 10.11
CA SER A 247 -19.46 -16.73 10.95
C SER A 247 -18.48 -17.56 10.12
N ASP A 248 -18.34 -17.25 8.83
CA ASP A 248 -17.49 -17.94 7.86
C ASP A 248 -16.00 -17.61 8.01
N GLY A 249 -15.64 -16.72 8.95
CA GLY A 249 -14.26 -16.32 9.20
C GLY A 249 -13.74 -15.26 8.21
N THR A 250 -14.58 -14.71 7.33
CA THR A 250 -14.22 -13.63 6.40
C THR A 250 -14.15 -12.26 7.07
N ILE A 251 -14.51 -12.18 8.35
CA ILE A 251 -14.47 -10.96 9.16
C ILE A 251 -13.51 -11.12 10.32
N LEU A 252 -12.58 -10.17 10.43
CA LEU A 252 -11.64 -10.08 11.54
C LEU A 252 -11.88 -8.80 12.33
N LYS A 253 -11.95 -8.93 13.66
CA LYS A 253 -12.02 -7.80 14.58
C LYS A 253 -10.70 -7.70 15.33
N ILE A 254 -10.20 -6.49 15.48
CA ILE A 254 -9.04 -6.20 16.34
C ILE A 254 -9.37 -5.05 17.29
N PRO A 255 -8.80 -5.03 18.50
CA PRO A 255 -8.93 -3.91 19.42
C PRO A 255 -8.33 -2.64 18.81
N SER A 256 -9.08 -1.54 18.91
CA SER A 256 -8.61 -0.20 18.61
C SER A 256 -8.24 0.49 19.93
N PRO A 257 -7.02 1.02 20.07
CA PRO A 257 -6.66 1.86 21.20
C PRO A 257 -7.49 3.16 21.33
N TRP A 258 -8.20 3.60 20.27
CA TRP A 258 -8.90 4.90 20.24
C TRP A 258 -10.42 4.80 20.13
N SER A 259 -10.92 3.80 19.40
CA SER A 259 -12.30 3.78 18.88
C SER A 259 -13.06 2.49 19.18
N GLY A 260 -12.57 1.67 20.11
CA GLY A 260 -13.17 0.38 20.46
C GLY A 260 -12.63 -0.76 19.60
N LEU A 261 -13.21 -1.02 18.43
CA LEU A 261 -12.82 -2.12 17.55
C LEU A 261 -12.63 -1.64 16.11
N TYR A 262 -11.59 -2.17 15.44
CA TYR A 262 -11.50 -2.13 13.99
C TYR A 262 -12.00 -3.44 13.41
N VAL A 263 -12.75 -3.36 12.31
CA VAL A 263 -13.34 -4.50 11.62
C VAL A 263 -12.79 -4.57 10.20
N PHE A 264 -12.35 -5.75 9.80
CA PHE A 264 -11.79 -6.05 8.49
C PHE A 264 -12.60 -7.15 7.82
N THR A 265 -12.76 -7.07 6.51
CA THR A 265 -13.43 -8.07 5.70
C THR A 265 -12.57 -8.50 4.52
N ARG A 266 -12.63 -9.79 4.19
CA ARG A 266 -12.03 -10.39 2.99
C ARG A 266 -13.06 -11.34 2.35
N PRO A 267 -13.96 -10.83 1.49
CA PRO A 267 -15.06 -11.62 0.95
C PRO A 267 -14.57 -12.87 0.22
N GLY A 268 -15.09 -14.04 0.58
CA GLY A 268 -14.74 -15.32 -0.05
C GLY A 268 -13.42 -15.94 0.39
N GLU A 269 -12.64 -15.28 1.26
CA GLU A 269 -11.35 -15.80 1.72
C GLU A 269 -11.21 -15.63 3.25
N PRO A 270 -11.45 -16.69 4.04
CA PRO A 270 -11.43 -16.60 5.51
C PRO A 270 -10.05 -16.28 6.05
N PHE A 271 -9.98 -15.57 7.17
CA PHE A 271 -8.72 -15.31 7.86
C PHE A 271 -8.22 -16.56 8.58
N THR A 272 -6.94 -16.87 8.37
CA THR A 272 -6.26 -17.93 9.10
C THR A 272 -5.99 -17.51 10.55
N PRO A 273 -5.78 -18.46 11.47
CA PRO A 273 -5.36 -18.16 12.84
C PRO A 273 -4.05 -17.36 12.91
N ALA A 274 -3.11 -17.64 12.00
CA ALA A 274 -1.82 -16.94 11.95
C ALA A 274 -1.98 -15.48 11.50
N GLU A 275 -2.84 -15.20 10.50
CA GLU A 275 -3.18 -13.84 10.08
C GLU A 275 -3.85 -13.06 11.20
N SER A 276 -4.83 -13.68 11.86
CA SER A 276 -5.53 -13.09 13.00
C SER A 276 -4.55 -12.75 14.13
N ALA A 277 -3.62 -13.64 14.45
CA ALA A 277 -2.60 -13.42 15.46
C ALA A 277 -1.67 -12.26 15.09
N ARG A 278 -1.19 -12.18 13.84
CA ARG A 278 -0.35 -11.07 13.37
C ARG A 278 -1.05 -9.71 13.50
N ALA A 279 -2.33 -9.63 13.12
CA ALA A 279 -3.12 -8.42 13.26
C ALA A 279 -3.26 -7.97 14.71
N HIS A 280 -3.52 -8.91 15.63
CA HIS A 280 -3.60 -8.62 17.06
C HIS A 280 -2.25 -8.18 17.63
N ARG A 281 -1.13 -8.76 17.18
CA ARG A 281 0.22 -8.32 17.59
C ARG A 281 0.51 -6.90 17.11
N LEU A 282 0.11 -6.54 15.90
CA LEU A 282 0.26 -5.17 15.40
C LEU A 282 -0.58 -4.18 16.23
N ALA A 283 -1.80 -4.57 16.63
CA ALA A 283 -2.61 -3.77 17.56
C ALA A 283 -1.96 -3.58 18.94
N GLN A 284 -1.33 -4.63 19.49
CA GLN A 284 -0.57 -4.53 20.75
C GLN A 284 0.63 -3.59 20.63
N VAL A 285 1.34 -3.59 19.50
CA VAL A 285 2.43 -2.64 19.23
C VAL A 285 1.90 -1.19 19.23
N ALA A 286 0.75 -0.95 18.60
CA ALA A 286 0.10 0.36 18.58
C ALA A 286 -0.29 0.82 20.00
N GLU A 287 -0.80 -0.09 20.82
CA GLU A 287 -1.14 0.19 22.22
C GLU A 287 0.10 0.53 23.06
N ALA A 288 1.17 -0.26 22.94
CA ALA A 288 2.42 -0.05 23.67
C ALA A 288 3.10 1.28 23.28
N SER A 289 3.15 1.61 21.99
CA SER A 289 3.73 2.88 21.50
C SER A 289 3.00 4.12 22.03
N ARG A 290 1.68 4.03 22.24
CA ARG A 290 0.90 5.09 22.87
C ARG A 290 1.28 5.26 24.34
N ALA A 291 1.44 4.16 25.09
CA ALA A 291 1.85 4.23 26.50
C ALA A 291 3.22 4.89 26.69
N LEU A 292 4.10 4.76 25.68
CA LEU A 292 5.44 5.36 25.66
C LEU A 292 5.46 6.83 25.19
N SER A 293 4.37 7.32 24.59
CA SER A 293 4.24 8.73 24.21
C SER A 293 3.61 9.50 25.37
N PRO A 294 4.38 10.24 26.21
CA PRO A 294 3.78 11.03 27.27
C PRO A 294 2.82 12.05 26.66
N ALA A 295 1.64 12.19 27.26
CA ALA A 295 0.69 13.25 26.92
C ALA A 295 1.43 14.58 26.99
N ARG A 296 1.64 15.20 25.82
CA ARG A 296 2.32 16.48 25.66
C ARG A 296 1.29 17.58 25.56
#